data_AF-N9UWB1-F1
#
_entry.id   AF-N9UWB1-F1
#
_cell.length_a   1.000
_cell.length_b   1.000
_cell.length_c   1.000
_cell.angle_alpha   90.00
_cell.angle_beta   90.00
_cell.angle_gamma   90.00
#
_symmetry.space_group_name_H-M   'P 1'
#
loop_
_entity.id
_entity.type
_entity.pdbx_description
1 polymer ?
#
loop_
_entity_poly.entity_id
_entity_poly.type
_entity_poly.pdbx_seq_one_letter_code
_entity_poly.pdbx_strand_id
1 'polypeptide(L)'
;MTDESSPFYSYDRSSVGWLYPRKERGLDILNEDLARIVEANVDLVPDPLLRELIVEGLRGQLHAKRGRKRLPSRIARDLYIVSLYDDLLPRLQARAGKRSAAGEKKWAVNLAPAEKAYAVIGRYMGMVPERVRNIVSQIKGR
;
A
#
# COMPACT_ATOMS: atom_id res chain seq x y z
N MET A 1 -23.83 -22.74 18.70
CA MET A 1 -25.04 -22.01 18.31
C MET A 1 -25.27 -20.89 19.31
N THR A 2 -24.90 -19.66 18.98
CA THR A 2 -25.32 -18.48 19.73
C THR A 2 -26.63 -17.98 19.12
N ASP A 3 -27.72 -18.20 19.82
CA ASP A 3 -29.05 -17.72 19.44
C ASP A 3 -29.08 -16.18 19.55
N GLU A 4 -29.31 -15.49 18.42
CA GLU A 4 -29.39 -14.03 18.36
C GLU A 4 -30.56 -13.47 19.19
N SER A 5 -31.59 -14.30 19.44
CA SER A 5 -32.71 -13.95 20.29
C SER A 5 -32.41 -14.09 21.79
N SER A 6 -31.24 -14.64 22.14
CA SER A 6 -30.83 -14.79 23.53
C SER A 6 -30.52 -13.43 24.16
N PRO A 7 -31.05 -13.14 25.36
CA PRO A 7 -30.69 -11.94 26.13
C PRO A 7 -29.18 -11.83 26.41
N PHE A 8 -28.45 -12.95 26.34
CA PHE A 8 -27.01 -13.02 26.60
C PHE A 8 -26.15 -12.86 25.34
N TYR A 9 -26.77 -12.71 24.15
CA TYR A 9 -26.07 -12.60 22.87
C TYR A 9 -25.03 -11.47 22.89
N SER A 10 -25.35 -10.28 23.40
CA SER A 10 -24.39 -9.17 23.48
C SER A 10 -23.28 -9.34 24.53
N TYR A 11 -23.39 -10.34 25.41
CA TYR A 11 -22.45 -10.61 26.50
C TYR A 11 -21.56 -11.84 26.24
N ASP A 12 -21.94 -12.73 25.32
CA ASP A 12 -21.14 -13.88 24.94
C ASP A 12 -20.02 -13.48 23.99
N ARG A 13 -18.78 -13.56 24.47
CA ARG A 13 -17.55 -13.25 23.73
C ARG A 13 -17.35 -14.08 22.45
N SER A 14 -18.06 -15.19 22.32
CA SER A 14 -18.01 -16.10 21.18
C SER A 14 -19.05 -15.75 20.12
N SER A 15 -19.95 -14.81 20.39
CA SER A 15 -20.98 -14.36 19.47
C SER A 15 -20.55 -13.09 18.72
N VAL A 16 -21.16 -12.85 17.55
CA VAL A 16 -21.03 -11.55 16.86
C VAL A 16 -21.64 -10.41 17.70
N GLY A 17 -22.64 -10.73 18.52
CA GLY A 17 -23.29 -9.83 19.48
C GLY A 17 -22.31 -9.07 20.39
N TRP A 18 -21.24 -9.73 20.83
CA TRP A 18 -20.18 -9.15 21.66
C TRP A 18 -19.47 -7.95 21.04
N LEU A 19 -19.45 -7.84 19.70
CA LEU A 19 -18.76 -6.75 19.01
C LEU A 19 -19.56 -5.44 19.05
N TYR A 20 -20.89 -5.50 19.18
CA TYR A 20 -21.74 -4.31 19.17
C TYR A 20 -21.46 -3.36 20.35
N PRO A 21 -21.45 -3.81 21.63
CA PRO A 21 -21.14 -2.93 22.74
C PRO A 21 -19.73 -2.35 22.68
N ARG A 22 -18.75 -3.07 22.11
CA ARG A 22 -17.39 -2.56 21.93
C ARG A 22 -17.36 -1.39 20.94
N LYS A 23 -18.02 -1.56 19.79
CA LYS A 23 -18.13 -0.52 18.77
C LYS A 23 -18.84 0.73 19.28
N GLU A 24 -19.96 0.58 19.99
CA GLU A 24 -20.73 1.70 20.55
C GLU A 24 -19.93 2.50 21.59
N ARG A 25 -19.06 1.81 22.35
CA ARG A 25 -18.20 2.42 23.36
C ARG A 25 -16.88 2.96 22.79
N GLY A 26 -16.66 2.86 21.48
CA GLY A 26 -15.41 3.25 20.84
C GLY A 26 -14.20 2.41 21.26
N LEU A 27 -14.42 1.18 21.71
CA LEU A 27 -13.36 0.24 22.07
C LEU A 27 -12.85 -0.49 20.83
N ASP A 28 -11.56 -0.77 20.82
CA ASP A 28 -10.95 -1.54 19.74
C ASP A 28 -11.54 -2.95 19.66
N ILE A 29 -11.80 -3.40 18.43
CA ILE A 29 -12.13 -4.80 18.13
C ILE A 29 -10.82 -5.49 17.80
N LEU A 30 -10.41 -6.43 18.65
CA LEU A 30 -9.14 -7.11 18.50
C LEU A 30 -9.26 -8.28 17.54
N ASN A 31 -8.16 -8.66 16.90
CA ASN A 31 -8.11 -9.84 16.05
C ASN A 31 -8.45 -11.12 16.83
N GLU A 32 -8.10 -11.17 18.13
CA GLU A 32 -8.44 -12.27 19.02
C GLU A 32 -9.95 -12.40 19.25
N ASP A 33 -10.70 -11.28 19.24
CA ASP A 33 -12.16 -11.30 19.35
C ASP A 33 -12.78 -11.91 18.10
N LEU A 34 -12.30 -11.49 16.92
CA LEU A 34 -12.75 -12.03 15.64
C LEU A 34 -12.39 -13.52 15.48
N ALA A 35 -11.17 -13.91 15.86
CA ALA A 35 -10.73 -15.30 15.77
C ALA A 35 -11.60 -16.21 16.65
N ARG A 36 -11.90 -15.79 17.88
CA ARG A 36 -12.77 -16.52 18.81
C ARG A 36 -14.17 -16.75 18.25
N ILE A 37 -14.76 -15.72 17.64
CA ILE A 37 -16.12 -15.80 17.05
C ILE A 37 -16.14 -16.75 15.85
N VAL A 38 -15.13 -16.67 14.99
CA VAL A 38 -15.00 -17.52 13.79
C VAL A 38 -14.75 -18.99 14.18
N GLU A 39 -13.96 -19.24 15.23
CA GLU A 39 -13.74 -20.60 15.76
C GLU A 39 -15.00 -21.18 16.40
N ALA A 40 -15.77 -20.37 17.13
CA ALA A 40 -16.96 -20.81 17.85
C ALA A 40 -18.19 -21.05 16.95
N ASN A 41 -18.25 -20.38 15.80
CA ASN A 41 -19.41 -20.42 14.90
C ASN A 41 -19.02 -20.92 13.51
N VAL A 42 -19.02 -22.23 13.35
CA VAL A 42 -18.72 -22.95 12.10
C VAL A 42 -19.63 -22.49 10.94
N ASP A 43 -20.87 -22.10 11.22
CA ASP A 43 -21.83 -21.67 10.19
C ASP A 43 -21.51 -20.30 9.56
N LEU A 44 -20.74 -19.43 10.26
CA LEU A 44 -20.32 -18.14 9.70
C LEU A 44 -19.33 -18.30 8.55
N VAL A 45 -18.49 -19.34 8.63
CA VAL A 45 -17.54 -19.72 7.59
C VAL A 45 -17.63 -21.25 7.41
N PRO A 46 -18.58 -21.73 6.58
CA PRO A 46 -18.85 -23.16 6.44
C PRO A 46 -17.66 -23.96 5.89
N ASP A 47 -16.89 -23.35 4.98
CA ASP A 47 -15.68 -23.94 4.42
C ASP A 47 -14.58 -24.07 5.51
N PRO A 48 -14.18 -25.30 5.89
CA PRO A 48 -13.19 -25.52 6.93
C PRO A 48 -11.81 -24.93 6.60
N LEU A 49 -11.37 -25.01 5.34
CA LEU A 49 -10.06 -24.51 4.91
C LEU A 49 -10.04 -22.99 4.96
N LEU A 50 -11.11 -22.36 4.47
CA LEU A 50 -11.23 -20.90 4.53
C LEU A 50 -11.27 -20.41 5.98
N ARG A 51 -11.99 -21.11 6.85
CA ARG A 51 -12.07 -20.79 8.29
C ARG A 51 -10.70 -20.86 8.95
N GLU A 52 -9.94 -21.92 8.68
CA GLU A 52 -8.56 -22.08 9.17
C GLU A 52 -7.67 -20.91 8.72
N LEU A 53 -7.67 -20.59 7.42
CA LEU A 53 -6.87 -19.48 6.87
C LEU A 53 -7.26 -18.12 7.46
N ILE A 54 -8.55 -17.88 7.73
CA ILE A 54 -9.02 -16.65 8.39
C ILE A 54 -8.47 -16.57 9.80
N VAL A 55 -8.56 -17.64 10.58
CA VAL A 55 -8.06 -17.70 11.95
C VAL A 55 -6.54 -17.53 11.99
N GLU A 56 -5.80 -18.24 11.13
CA GLU A 56 -4.36 -18.07 10.98
C GLU A 56 -3.98 -16.64 10.59
N GLY A 57 -4.77 -16.00 9.72
CA GLY A 57 -4.56 -14.63 9.30
C GLY A 57 -4.76 -13.63 10.43
N LEU A 58 -5.85 -13.79 11.20
CA LEU A 58 -6.15 -12.96 12.37
C LEU A 58 -5.07 -13.09 13.45
N ARG A 59 -4.51 -14.29 13.63
CA ARG A 59 -3.42 -14.56 14.58
C ARG A 59 -2.04 -14.19 14.07
N GLY A 60 -1.92 -13.69 12.83
CA GLY A 60 -0.63 -13.39 12.21
C GLY A 60 0.25 -14.63 11.98
N GLN A 61 -0.35 -15.82 11.94
CA GLN A 61 0.31 -17.10 11.72
C GLN A 61 0.45 -17.46 10.24
N LEU A 62 -0.29 -16.78 9.36
CA LEU A 62 -0.09 -16.93 7.92
C LEU A 62 1.35 -16.57 7.56
N HIS A 63 2.01 -17.49 6.86
CA HIS A 63 3.30 -17.19 6.26
C HIS A 63 3.16 -15.94 5.40
N ALA A 64 3.80 -14.86 5.84
CA ALA A 64 3.92 -13.67 5.01
C ALA A 64 4.44 -14.12 3.66
N LYS A 65 3.74 -13.76 2.57
CA LYS A 65 4.32 -13.81 1.23
C LYS A 65 5.56 -12.92 1.28
N ARG A 66 6.70 -13.51 1.65
CA ARG A 66 8.02 -12.92 1.47
C ARG A 66 8.19 -12.87 -0.03
N GLY A 67 7.68 -11.80 -0.64
CA GLY A 67 8.00 -11.46 -2.01
C GLY A 67 9.51 -11.58 -2.17
N ARG A 68 9.97 -12.00 -3.35
CA ARG A 68 11.39 -12.23 -3.63
C ARG A 68 12.21 -11.07 -3.08
N LYS A 69 13.13 -11.35 -2.14
CA LYS A 69 14.02 -10.34 -1.57
C LYS A 69 14.68 -9.60 -2.74
N ARG A 70 14.59 -8.26 -2.75
CA ARG A 70 15.22 -7.46 -3.80
C ARG A 70 16.73 -7.70 -3.69
N LEU A 71 17.37 -8.04 -4.81
CA LEU A 71 18.82 -8.16 -4.86
C LEU A 71 19.44 -6.80 -4.51
N PRO A 72 20.54 -6.74 -3.74
CA PRO A 72 21.21 -5.48 -3.39
C PRO A 72 21.54 -4.62 -4.61
N SER A 73 21.95 -5.25 -5.72
CA SER A 73 22.21 -4.57 -6.99
C SER A 73 21.00 -3.83 -7.56
N ARG A 74 19.79 -4.40 -7.39
CA ARG A 74 18.55 -3.76 -7.81
C ARG A 74 18.19 -2.58 -6.91
N ILE A 75 18.43 -2.70 -5.60
CA ILE A 75 18.21 -1.61 -4.65
C ILE A 75 19.16 -0.45 -4.97
N ALA A 76 20.45 -0.73 -5.17
CA ALA A 76 21.44 0.28 -5.54
C ALA A 76 21.07 0.99 -6.86
N ARG A 77 20.63 0.23 -7.87
CA ARG A 77 20.15 0.79 -9.14
C ARG A 77 18.93 1.70 -8.95
N ASP A 78 17.95 1.28 -8.15
CA ASP A 78 16.75 2.06 -7.90
C ASP A 78 17.08 3.37 -7.15
N LEU A 79 17.98 3.32 -6.16
CA LEU A 79 18.46 4.52 -5.44
C LEU A 79 19.26 5.46 -6.35
N TYR A 80 20.10 4.91 -7.23
CA TYR A 80 20.84 5.70 -8.20
C TYR A 80 19.90 6.44 -9.17
N ILE A 81 18.82 5.79 -9.61
CA ILE A 81 17.76 6.43 -10.42
C ILE A 81 17.13 7.62 -9.68
N VAL A 82 16.85 7.46 -8.38
CA VAL A 82 16.28 8.55 -7.56
C VAL A 82 17.27 9.70 -7.41
N SER A 83 18.55 9.41 -7.15
CA SER A 83 19.61 10.43 -7.08
C SER A 83 19.74 11.22 -8.39
N LEU A 84 19.74 10.54 -9.54
CA LEU A 84 19.74 11.21 -10.85
C LEU A 84 18.52 12.10 -11.05
N TYR A 85 17.35 11.66 -10.59
CA TYR A 85 16.13 12.45 -10.66
C TYR A 85 16.23 13.71 -9.80
N ASP A 86 16.77 13.60 -8.60
CA ASP A 86 16.93 14.71 -7.65
C ASP A 86 17.94 15.75 -8.13
N ASP A 87 18.97 15.32 -8.85
CA ASP A 87 19.93 16.23 -9.48
C ASP A 87 19.36 16.91 -10.73
N LEU A 88 18.57 16.18 -11.53
CA LEU A 88 18.12 16.63 -12.84
C LEU A 88 16.87 17.53 -12.76
N LEU A 89 15.93 17.23 -11.87
CA LEU A 89 14.66 17.95 -11.75
C LEU A 89 14.86 19.45 -11.46
N PRO A 90 15.70 19.88 -10.49
CA PRO A 90 15.90 21.30 -10.20
C PRO A 90 16.48 22.06 -11.40
N ARG A 91 17.39 21.43 -12.16
CA ARG A 91 17.99 22.02 -13.37
C ARG A 91 16.93 22.26 -14.45
N LEU A 92 16.02 21.29 -14.64
CA LEU A 92 14.93 21.41 -15.61
C LEU A 92 13.89 22.44 -15.17
N GLN A 93 13.57 22.51 -13.87
CA GLN A 93 12.69 23.52 -13.30
C GLN A 93 13.28 24.92 -13.45
N ALA A 94 14.55 25.13 -13.11
CA ALA A 94 15.23 26.41 -13.27
C ALA A 94 15.25 26.88 -14.73
N ARG A 95 15.50 25.95 -15.67
CA ARG A 95 15.46 26.26 -17.12
C ARG A 95 14.05 26.62 -17.59
N ALA A 96 13.02 25.94 -17.08
CA ALA A 96 11.63 26.27 -17.38
C ALA A 96 11.24 27.65 -16.81
N GLY A 97 11.68 27.99 -15.59
CA GLY A 97 11.47 29.29 -14.97
C GLY A 97 12.10 30.44 -15.77
N LYS A 98 13.36 30.28 -16.21
CA LYS A 98 14.05 31.28 -17.07
C LYS A 98 13.32 31.54 -18.38
N ARG A 99 12.78 30.50 -19.01
CA ARG A 99 11.99 30.66 -20.25
C ARG A 99 10.66 31.36 -20.03
N SER A 100 9.98 31.04 -18.93
CA SER A 100 8.75 31.71 -18.54
C SER A 100 8.99 33.20 -18.28
N ALA A 101 10.10 33.55 -17.63
CA ALA A 101 10.51 34.94 -17.41
C ALA A 101 10.85 35.68 -18.72
N ALA A 102 11.33 34.97 -19.74
CA ALA A 102 11.62 35.50 -21.07
C ALA A 102 10.39 35.63 -21.99
N GLY A 103 9.18 35.29 -21.51
CA GLY A 103 7.94 35.39 -22.30
C GLY A 103 7.80 34.35 -23.41
N GLU A 104 8.65 33.33 -23.46
CA GLU A 104 8.55 32.24 -24.44
C GLU A 104 7.30 31.40 -24.15
N LYS A 105 6.34 31.39 -25.09
CA LYS A 105 5.09 30.60 -24.97
C LYS A 105 5.40 29.11 -24.72
N LYS A 106 4.68 28.50 -23.79
CA LYS A 106 4.68 27.04 -23.58
C LYS A 106 4.22 26.35 -24.87
N TRP A 107 5.09 25.56 -25.51
CA TRP A 107 4.65 24.71 -26.62
C TRP A 107 3.67 23.64 -26.10
N ALA A 108 2.64 23.33 -26.89
CA ALA A 108 1.57 22.38 -26.55
C ALA A 108 2.06 20.93 -26.30
N VAL A 109 3.30 20.59 -26.69
CA VAL A 109 3.87 19.22 -26.63
C VAL A 109 4.99 19.10 -25.58
N ASN A 110 5.28 20.16 -24.81
CA ASN A 110 6.39 20.13 -23.85
C ASN A 110 5.99 19.39 -22.57
N LEU A 111 6.49 18.16 -22.43
CA LEU A 111 6.54 17.42 -21.18
C LEU A 111 6.96 18.33 -20.01
N ALA A 112 6.27 18.23 -18.88
CA ALA A 112 6.63 18.92 -17.65
C ALA A 112 8.09 18.59 -17.25
N PRO A 113 8.78 19.44 -16.48
CA PRO A 113 10.16 19.17 -16.05
C PRO A 113 10.37 17.76 -15.46
N ALA A 114 9.40 17.28 -14.68
CA ALA A 114 9.42 15.91 -14.14
C ALA A 114 9.35 14.84 -15.23
N GLU A 115 8.41 14.98 -16.17
CA GLU A 115 8.27 14.04 -17.30
C GLU A 115 9.51 14.04 -18.22
N LYS A 116 10.14 15.20 -18.41
CA LYS A 116 11.45 15.29 -19.10
C LYS A 116 12.56 14.58 -18.31
N ALA A 117 12.59 14.70 -16.99
CA ALA A 117 13.55 13.99 -16.17
C ALA A 117 13.37 12.47 -16.30
N TYR A 118 12.13 11.98 -16.24
CA TYR A 118 11.83 10.55 -16.44
C TYR A 118 12.27 10.05 -17.81
N ALA A 119 12.03 10.83 -18.87
CA ALA A 119 12.43 10.46 -20.23
C ALA A 119 13.95 10.40 -20.40
N VAL A 120 14.69 11.37 -19.85
CA VAL A 120 16.15 11.42 -19.92
C VAL A 120 16.78 10.25 -19.15
N ILE A 121 16.33 10.02 -17.91
CA ILE A 121 16.83 8.93 -17.08
C ILE A 121 16.44 7.58 -17.67
N GLY A 122 15.22 7.46 -18.21
CA GLY A 122 14.76 6.26 -18.90
C GLY A 122 15.68 5.90 -20.06
N ARG A 123 16.00 6.86 -20.93
CA ARG A 123 16.95 6.66 -22.04
C ARG A 123 18.33 6.26 -21.53
N TYR A 124 18.85 6.93 -20.51
CA TYR A 124 20.16 6.62 -19.92
C TYR A 124 20.22 5.21 -19.32
N MET A 125 19.14 4.77 -18.69
CA MET A 125 19.07 3.48 -17.98
C MET A 125 18.54 2.32 -18.85
N GLY A 126 18.17 2.57 -20.11
CA GLY A 126 17.53 1.60 -20.99
C GLY A 126 16.13 1.16 -20.51
N MET A 127 15.33 2.11 -20.02
CA MET A 127 14.03 1.86 -19.38
C MET A 127 12.97 2.83 -19.92
N VAL A 128 11.71 2.39 -19.93
CA VAL A 128 10.57 3.27 -20.26
C VAL A 128 10.36 4.32 -19.15
N PRO A 129 9.97 5.56 -19.48
CA PRO A 129 9.83 6.66 -18.52
C PRO A 129 8.87 6.33 -17.36
N GLU A 130 7.80 5.58 -17.62
CA GLU A 130 6.80 5.16 -16.62
C GLU A 130 7.44 4.30 -15.53
N ARG A 131 8.42 3.47 -15.92
CA ARG A 131 9.13 2.63 -14.95
C ARG A 131 10.03 3.47 -14.04
N VAL A 132 10.65 4.52 -14.57
CA VAL A 132 11.43 5.49 -13.77
C VAL A 132 10.50 6.23 -12.81
N ARG A 133 9.36 6.73 -13.30
CA ARG A 133 8.34 7.39 -12.47
C ARG A 133 7.89 6.50 -11.32
N ASN A 134 7.57 5.24 -11.58
CA ASN A 134 7.16 4.29 -10.55
C ASN A 134 8.23 4.05 -9.48
N ILE A 135 9.51 3.95 -9.89
CA ILE A 135 10.63 3.80 -8.95
C ILE A 135 10.75 5.04 -8.05
N VAL A 136 10.73 6.23 -8.65
CA VAL A 136 10.82 7.51 -7.91
C VAL A 136 9.65 7.66 -6.95
N SER A 137 8.41 7.42 -7.39
CA SER A 137 7.22 7.48 -6.55
C SER A 137 7.25 6.46 -5.41
N GLN A 138 7.69 5.23 -5.68
CA GLN A 138 7.74 4.18 -4.66
C GLN A 138 8.76 4.47 -3.56
N ILE A 139 9.89 5.08 -3.90
CA ILE A 139 10.96 5.37 -2.93
C ILE A 139 10.69 6.67 -2.18
N LYS A 140 10.19 7.71 -2.87
CA LYS A 140 9.88 9.01 -2.24
C LYS A 140 8.54 9.08 -1.52
N GLY A 141 7.62 8.17 -1.84
CA GLY A 141 6.31 8.06 -1.17
C GLY A 141 6.33 7.21 0.11
N ARG A 142 7.52 6.78 0.54
CA ARG A 142 7.78 6.15 1.84
C ARG A 142 8.40 7.17 2.77
#